data_AF-A0A956RWB3-F1
#
_entry.id   AF-A0A956RWB3-F1
#
_cell.length_a   1.000
_cell.length_b   1.000
_cell.length_c   1.000
_cell.angle_alpha   90.00
_cell.angle_beta   90.00
_cell.angle_gamma   90.00
#
_symmetry.space_group_name_H-M   'P 1'
#
loop_
_entity.id
_entity.type
_entity.pdbx_description
1 polymer ?
#
loop_
_entity_poly.entity_id
_entity_poly.type
_entity_poly.pdbx_seq_one_letter_code
_entity_poly.pdbx_strand_id
1 'polypeptide(L)'
;MKWRKWNRIIHRDLGYIAFGLTMVYAISGFAVNHIHDWNSNYTFEKVMTSVGPVADISTAVTPEQIQLVLQKLDLNGEIKNTFPVSPEKLQIFLEENSIMLEVKTGEAIYEKVSQRPGLFEMNVLHLNKLRGSWTLVADIFAVVLIVLAISGIIMIKGAKGLAGRGKWLTAAGIVVPIVYLWIL
;
A
#
# COMPACT_ATOMS: atom_id res chain seq x y z
N MET A 1 29.21 -25.81 25.35
CA MET A 1 28.40 -26.54 24.34
C MET A 1 26.88 -26.29 24.40
N LYS A 2 26.31 -25.82 25.53
CA LYS A 2 24.85 -25.59 25.66
C LYS A 2 24.32 -24.38 24.87
N TRP A 3 25.11 -23.32 24.70
CA TRP A 3 24.66 -22.08 24.04
C TRP A 3 24.25 -22.28 22.57
N ARG A 4 24.91 -23.19 21.83
CA ARG A 4 24.57 -23.46 20.42
C ARG A 4 23.25 -24.18 20.25
N LYS A 5 22.91 -25.05 21.21
CA LYS A 5 21.59 -25.68 21.26
C LYS A 5 20.53 -24.59 21.43
N TRP A 6 20.73 -23.67 22.36
CA TRP A 6 19.85 -22.52 22.57
C TRP A 6 19.78 -21.59 21.35
N ASN A 7 20.90 -21.27 20.68
CA ASN A 7 20.88 -20.47 19.46
C ASN A 7 19.98 -21.07 18.37
N ARG A 8 20.03 -22.40 18.17
CA ARG A 8 19.18 -23.07 17.18
C ARG A 8 17.71 -23.06 17.58
N ILE A 9 17.41 -23.31 18.85
CA ILE A 9 16.03 -23.29 19.37
C ILE A 9 15.45 -21.89 19.22
N ILE A 10 16.15 -20.86 19.73
CA ILE A 10 15.71 -19.47 19.66
C ILE A 10 15.54 -19.02 18.21
N HIS A 11 16.52 -19.28 17.34
CA HIS A 11 16.41 -18.92 15.92
C HIS A 11 15.21 -19.58 15.24
N ARG A 12 14.99 -20.88 15.47
CA ARG A 12 13.86 -21.60 14.91
C ARG A 12 12.53 -21.03 15.41
N ASP A 13 12.40 -20.84 16.72
CA ASP A 13 11.13 -20.44 17.33
C ASP A 13 10.80 -18.98 17.00
N LEU A 14 11.78 -18.08 17.05
CA LEU A 14 11.63 -16.72 16.54
C LEU A 14 11.35 -16.70 15.04
N GLY A 15 11.93 -17.62 14.26
CA GLY A 15 11.66 -17.77 12.83
C GLY A 15 10.19 -18.10 12.56
N TYR A 16 9.60 -19.01 13.35
CA TYR A 16 8.17 -19.32 13.27
C TYR A 16 7.29 -18.12 13.64
N ILE A 17 7.65 -17.39 14.71
CA ILE A 17 6.92 -16.20 15.14
C ILE A 17 7.00 -15.08 14.08
N ALA A 18 8.18 -14.88 13.51
CA ALA A 18 8.44 -13.82 12.53
C ALA A 18 7.85 -14.10 11.14
N PHE A 19 7.59 -15.37 10.80
CA PHE A 19 7.24 -15.79 9.44
C PHE A 19 6.12 -14.96 8.80
N GLY A 20 5.00 -14.75 9.52
CA GLY A 20 3.86 -14.01 8.99
C GLY A 20 4.20 -12.56 8.64
N LEU A 21 4.85 -11.83 9.55
CA LEU A 21 5.28 -10.45 9.32
C LEU A 21 6.36 -10.35 8.25
N THR A 22 7.32 -11.29 8.23
CA THR A 22 8.32 -11.36 7.16
C THR A 22 7.66 -11.51 5.80
N MET A 23 6.58 -12.30 5.69
CA MET A 23 5.89 -12.46 4.42
C MET A 23 5.10 -11.23 3.99
N VAL A 24 4.40 -10.58 4.94
CA VAL A 24 3.74 -9.29 4.70
C VAL A 24 4.75 -8.25 4.19
N TYR A 25 5.90 -8.11 4.85
CA TYR A 25 6.91 -7.11 4.52
C TYR A 25 7.62 -7.42 3.20
N ALA A 26 7.87 -8.69 2.88
CA ALA A 26 8.47 -9.09 1.62
C ALA A 26 7.53 -8.81 0.42
N ILE A 27 6.26 -9.22 0.54
CA ILE A 27 5.25 -8.98 -0.51
C ILE A 27 5.02 -7.48 -0.68
N SER A 28 4.82 -6.76 0.42
CA SER A 28 4.63 -5.32 0.38
C SER A 28 5.85 -4.59 -0.16
N GLY A 29 7.07 -4.97 0.24
CA GLY A 29 8.29 -4.34 -0.26
C GLY A 29 8.40 -4.44 -1.78
N PHE A 30 8.11 -5.62 -2.34
CA PHE A 30 8.04 -5.78 -3.79
C PHE A 30 6.94 -4.90 -4.40
N ALA A 31 5.74 -4.90 -3.82
CA ALA A 31 4.59 -4.16 -4.33
C ALA A 31 4.75 -2.63 -4.25
N VAL A 32 5.44 -2.11 -3.23
CA VAL A 32 5.73 -0.67 -3.07
C VAL A 32 6.86 -0.23 -4.00
N ASN A 33 7.87 -1.07 -4.22
CA ASN A 33 8.96 -0.76 -5.17
C ASN A 33 8.46 -0.56 -6.61
N HIS A 34 7.35 -1.20 -6.99
CA HIS A 34 6.75 -1.10 -8.33
C HIS A 34 5.51 -0.19 -8.37
N ILE A 35 5.30 0.67 -7.38
CA ILE A 35 4.07 1.48 -7.28
C ILE A 35 3.84 2.38 -8.51
N HIS A 36 4.91 2.76 -9.21
CA HIS A 36 4.87 3.54 -10.44
C HIS A 36 4.49 2.71 -11.69
N ASP A 37 4.81 1.42 -11.70
CA ASP A 37 4.44 0.50 -12.78
C ASP A 37 2.99 0.02 -12.59
N TRP A 38 2.61 -0.20 -11.33
CA TRP A 38 1.30 -0.72 -10.95
C TRP A 38 0.93 -0.30 -9.53
N ASN A 39 -0.23 0.35 -9.39
CA ASN A 39 -0.74 0.75 -8.08
C ASN A 39 -1.21 -0.46 -7.27
N SER A 40 -0.39 -0.89 -6.30
CA SER A 40 -0.69 -2.01 -5.41
C SER A 40 -1.68 -1.68 -4.29
N ASN A 41 -1.98 -0.41 -4.06
CA ASN A 41 -2.96 0.02 -3.07
C ASN A 41 -4.37 0.10 -3.65
N TYR A 42 -4.50 0.55 -4.90
CA TYR A 42 -5.78 0.92 -5.48
C TYR A 42 -5.98 0.39 -6.91
N THR A 43 -7.24 0.26 -7.27
CA THR A 43 -7.74 0.03 -8.63
C THR A 43 -8.56 1.23 -9.04
N PHE A 44 -8.49 1.57 -10.32
CA PHE A 44 -9.19 2.69 -10.92
C PHE A 44 -10.08 2.14 -12.03
N GLU A 45 -11.38 2.31 -11.90
CA GLU A 45 -12.37 1.86 -12.86
C GLU A 45 -13.20 3.05 -13.34
N LYS A 46 -13.29 3.23 -14.66
CA LYS A 46 -14.23 4.21 -15.23
C LYS A 46 -15.63 3.61 -15.21
N VAL A 47 -16.50 4.17 -14.37
CA VAL A 47 -17.88 3.76 -14.24
C VAL A 47 -18.77 4.74 -14.99
N MET A 48 -19.65 4.20 -15.84
CA MET A 48 -20.74 4.93 -16.48
C MET A 48 -22.04 4.45 -15.84
N THR A 49 -22.78 5.36 -15.23
CA THR A 49 -24.07 5.05 -14.60
C THR A 49 -25.04 6.20 -14.83
N SER A 50 -26.30 6.02 -14.45
CA SER A 50 -27.30 7.09 -14.50
C SER A 50 -27.89 7.31 -13.12
N VAL A 51 -27.92 8.56 -12.69
CA VAL A 51 -28.60 9.01 -11.46
C VAL A 51 -30.03 9.51 -11.74
N GLY A 52 -30.49 9.40 -12.99
CA GLY A 52 -31.73 9.99 -13.48
C GLY A 52 -31.62 11.52 -13.67
N PRO A 53 -32.58 12.14 -14.37
CA PRO A 53 -32.55 13.57 -14.68
C PRO A 53 -32.32 14.43 -13.43
N VAL A 54 -31.37 15.37 -13.51
CA VAL A 54 -30.95 16.19 -12.36
C VAL A 54 -31.57 17.58 -12.43
N ALA A 55 -31.53 18.21 -13.61
CA ALA A 55 -32.21 19.47 -13.88
C ALA A 55 -32.57 19.57 -15.38
N ASP A 56 -33.41 20.56 -15.72
CA ASP A 56 -33.59 20.96 -17.11
C ASP A 56 -32.42 21.85 -17.55
N ILE A 57 -32.08 21.84 -18.85
CA ILE A 57 -30.96 22.63 -19.40
C ILE A 57 -31.06 24.12 -19.08
N SER A 58 -32.28 24.63 -18.85
CA SER A 58 -32.56 26.03 -18.51
C SER A 58 -32.40 26.38 -17.03
N THR A 59 -32.22 25.40 -16.14
CA THR A 59 -32.08 25.62 -14.70
C THR A 59 -30.67 25.30 -14.23
N ALA A 60 -30.06 26.24 -13.50
CA ALA A 60 -28.76 26.01 -12.88
C ALA A 60 -28.88 24.88 -11.84
N VAL A 61 -27.92 23.96 -11.85
CA VAL A 61 -27.86 22.85 -10.89
C VAL A 61 -27.55 23.41 -9.51
N THR A 62 -28.38 23.10 -8.51
CA THR A 62 -28.21 23.59 -7.14
C THR A 62 -27.26 22.68 -6.34
N PRO A 63 -26.61 23.19 -5.28
CA PRO A 63 -25.76 22.38 -4.41
C PRO A 63 -26.46 21.14 -3.84
N GLU A 64 -27.76 21.24 -3.52
CA GLU A 64 -28.56 20.13 -2.99
C GLU A 64 -28.74 19.01 -4.02
N GLN A 65 -28.91 19.37 -5.31
CA GLN A 65 -28.98 18.40 -6.39
C GLN A 65 -27.65 17.67 -6.58
N ILE A 66 -26.53 18.38 -6.45
CA ILE A 66 -25.18 17.79 -6.54
C ILE A 66 -24.95 16.82 -5.37
N GLN A 67 -25.39 17.17 -4.17
CA GLN A 67 -25.32 16.28 -3.01
C GLN A 67 -26.12 14.98 -3.23
N LEU A 68 -27.31 15.08 -3.84
CA LEU A 68 -28.14 13.92 -4.20
C LEU A 68 -27.48 13.03 -5.26
N VAL A 69 -26.79 13.62 -6.24
CA VAL A 69 -25.98 12.88 -7.23
C VAL A 69 -24.89 12.08 -6.51
N LEU A 70 -24.15 12.70 -5.60
CA LEU A 70 -23.10 12.01 -4.83
C LEU A 70 -23.66 10.84 -3.99
N GLN A 71 -24.79 11.05 -3.31
CA GLN A 71 -25.47 10.00 -2.55
C GLN A 71 -25.91 8.82 -3.43
N LYS A 72 -26.48 9.09 -4.61
CA LYS A 72 -26.90 8.04 -5.56
C LYS A 72 -25.72 7.25 -6.12
N LEU A 73 -24.56 7.90 -6.24
CA LEU A 73 -23.32 7.26 -6.70
C LEU A 73 -22.56 6.53 -5.59
N ASP A 74 -23.05 6.58 -4.34
CA ASP A 74 -22.35 6.10 -3.14
C ASP A 74 -20.93 6.68 -3.02
N LEU A 75 -20.79 7.95 -3.41
CA LEU A 75 -19.53 8.68 -3.35
C LEU A 75 -19.54 9.61 -2.15
N ASN A 76 -18.64 9.35 -1.22
CA ASN A 76 -18.36 10.22 -0.09
C ASN A 76 -17.17 11.11 -0.45
N GLY A 77 -17.40 12.42 -0.60
CA GLY A 77 -16.33 13.37 -0.91
C GLY A 77 -16.80 14.81 -0.77
N GLU A 78 -15.89 15.68 -0.33
CA GLU A 78 -16.14 17.12 -0.30
C GLU A 78 -16.10 17.69 -1.71
N ILE A 79 -17.13 18.47 -2.06
CA ILE A 79 -17.19 19.18 -3.34
C ILE A 79 -16.23 20.36 -3.26
N LYS A 80 -15.15 20.33 -4.05
CA LYS A 80 -14.20 21.45 -4.17
C LYS A 80 -14.75 22.54 -5.06
N ASN A 81 -15.26 22.16 -6.23
CA ASN A 81 -15.86 23.09 -7.16
C ASN A 81 -16.74 22.36 -8.19
N THR A 82 -17.53 23.12 -8.93
CA THR A 82 -18.33 22.64 -10.05
C THR A 82 -18.08 23.54 -11.25
N PHE A 83 -18.02 22.95 -12.45
CA PHE A 83 -17.73 23.67 -13.68
C PHE A 83 -18.68 23.22 -14.80
N PRO A 84 -19.53 24.11 -15.34
CA PRO A 84 -20.35 23.78 -16.50
C PRO A 84 -19.47 23.69 -17.74
N VAL A 85 -19.29 22.47 -18.26
CA VAL A 85 -18.50 22.21 -19.48
C VAL A 85 -19.30 22.57 -20.74
N SER A 86 -20.61 22.39 -20.68
CA SER A 86 -21.58 22.79 -21.73
C SER A 86 -22.96 22.99 -21.08
N PRO A 87 -23.99 23.48 -21.81
CA PRO A 87 -25.35 23.59 -21.25
C PRO A 87 -25.92 22.28 -20.71
N GLU A 88 -25.42 21.16 -21.23
CA GLU A 88 -25.86 19.80 -20.94
C GLU A 88 -24.94 19.09 -19.93
N LYS A 89 -23.66 19.49 -19.84
CA LYS A 89 -22.64 18.80 -19.04
C LYS A 89 -22.10 19.63 -17.91
N LEU A 90 -22.15 19.08 -16.70
CA LEU A 90 -21.55 19.61 -15.49
C LEU A 90 -20.40 18.72 -15.03
N GLN A 91 -19.24 19.31 -14.79
CA GLN A 91 -18.12 18.63 -14.14
C GLN A 91 -18.09 18.99 -12.66
N ILE A 92 -18.15 17.98 -11.80
CA ILE A 92 -18.08 18.11 -10.34
C ILE A 92 -16.67 17.67 -9.92
N PHE A 93 -15.94 18.55 -9.25
CA PHE A 93 -14.61 18.25 -8.71
C PHE A 93 -14.72 17.93 -7.23
N LEU A 94 -14.28 16.74 -6.87
CA LEU A 94 -14.06 16.34 -5.49
C LEU A 94 -12.56 16.45 -5.15
N GLU A 95 -12.20 16.13 -3.91
CA GLU A 95 -10.82 16.20 -3.46
C GLU A 95 -9.87 15.27 -4.21
N GLU A 96 -10.31 14.04 -4.52
CA GLU A 96 -9.47 13.00 -5.13
C GLU A 96 -9.96 12.52 -6.51
N ASN A 97 -11.14 12.94 -6.97
CA ASN A 97 -11.70 12.53 -8.25
C ASN A 97 -12.61 13.60 -8.87
N SER A 98 -13.07 13.35 -10.10
CA SER A 98 -14.04 14.21 -10.77
C SER A 98 -15.14 13.39 -11.43
N ILE A 99 -16.33 13.99 -11.50
CA ILE A 99 -17.53 13.38 -12.06
C ILE A 99 -17.98 14.25 -13.23
N MET A 100 -18.17 13.64 -14.39
CA MET A 100 -18.82 14.28 -15.53
C MET A 100 -20.28 13.86 -15.56
N LEU A 101 -21.18 14.82 -15.32
CA LEU A 101 -22.61 14.61 -15.26
C LEU A 101 -23.29 15.25 -16.47
N GLU A 102 -24.13 14.48 -17.15
CA GLU A 102 -25.10 14.95 -18.14
C GLU A 102 -26.40 15.30 -17.40
N VAL A 103 -26.74 16.59 -17.36
CA VAL A 103 -27.74 17.15 -16.44
C VAL A 103 -29.15 16.67 -16.81
N LYS A 104 -29.42 16.51 -18.12
CA LYS A 104 -30.74 16.13 -18.64
C LYS A 104 -31.02 14.63 -18.52
N THR A 105 -30.06 13.79 -18.89
CA THR A 105 -30.23 12.32 -18.85
C THR A 105 -29.87 11.74 -17.49
N GLY A 106 -29.08 12.46 -16.70
CA GLY A 106 -28.49 11.96 -15.46
C GLY A 106 -27.33 11.01 -15.68
N GLU A 107 -26.81 10.87 -16.90
CA GLU A 107 -25.64 10.03 -17.14
C GLU A 107 -24.42 10.62 -16.45
N ALA A 108 -23.77 9.83 -15.59
CA ALA A 108 -22.60 10.20 -14.83
C ALA A 108 -21.44 9.29 -15.20
N ILE A 109 -20.31 9.90 -15.54
CA ILE A 109 -19.03 9.22 -15.79
C ILE A 109 -18.06 9.66 -14.71
N TYR A 110 -17.53 8.71 -13.95
CA TYR A 110 -16.55 8.97 -12.91
C TYR A 110 -15.56 7.83 -12.77
N GLU A 111 -14.45 8.10 -12.09
CA GLU A 111 -13.45 7.10 -11.74
C GLU A 111 -13.71 6.59 -10.32
N LYS A 112 -14.07 5.31 -10.22
CA LYS A 112 -14.22 4.61 -8.95
C LYS A 112 -12.84 4.14 -8.51
N VAL A 113 -12.40 4.64 -7.36
CA VAL A 113 -11.17 4.18 -6.68
C VAL A 113 -11.56 3.10 -5.68
N SER A 114 -10.97 1.92 -5.80
CA SER A 114 -11.22 0.80 -4.87
C SER A 114 -9.90 0.24 -4.35
N GLN A 115 -9.83 -0.02 -3.04
CA GLN A 115 -8.65 -0.63 -2.43
C GLN A 115 -8.44 -2.05 -2.98
N ARG A 116 -7.18 -2.46 -3.11
CA ARG A 116 -6.81 -3.84 -3.43
C ARG A 116 -6.75 -4.66 -2.13
N PRO A 117 -7.71 -5.57 -1.88
CA PRO A 117 -7.74 -6.33 -0.64
C PRO A 117 -6.46 -7.17 -0.48
N GLY A 118 -5.96 -7.22 0.75
CA GLY A 118 -4.70 -7.87 1.11
C GLY A 118 -3.50 -6.96 0.88
N LEU A 119 -3.29 -6.46 -0.35
CA LEU A 119 -2.10 -5.66 -0.68
C LEU A 119 -2.12 -4.29 -0.02
N PHE A 120 -3.29 -3.64 0.01
CA PHE A 120 -3.44 -2.35 0.68
C PHE A 120 -3.07 -2.47 2.16
N GLU A 121 -3.59 -3.47 2.86
CA GLU A 121 -3.34 -3.72 4.28
C GLU A 121 -1.87 -4.06 4.51
N MET A 122 -1.28 -4.94 3.70
CA MET A 122 0.15 -5.26 3.79
C MET A 122 1.02 -4.02 3.66
N ASN A 123 0.69 -3.12 2.73
CA ASN A 123 1.39 -1.84 2.55
C ASN A 123 1.17 -0.88 3.73
N VAL A 124 -0.03 -0.81 4.29
CA VAL A 124 -0.34 -0.04 5.49
C VAL A 124 0.51 -0.49 6.68
N LEU A 125 0.65 -1.80 6.87
CA LEU A 125 1.46 -2.40 7.94
C LEU A 125 2.96 -2.18 7.70
N HIS A 126 3.47 -2.44 6.49
CA HIS A 126 4.89 -2.32 6.16
C HIS A 126 5.39 -0.86 6.24
N LEU A 127 4.60 0.10 5.75
CA LEU A 127 4.95 1.53 5.77
C LEU A 127 4.64 2.20 7.11
N ASN A 128 4.19 1.45 8.13
CA ASN A 128 3.80 1.95 9.44
C ASN A 128 2.81 3.15 9.36
N LYS A 129 1.79 3.04 8.49
CA LYS A 129 0.79 4.11 8.32
C LYS A 129 -0.16 4.23 9.52
N LEU A 130 -0.42 3.13 10.24
CA LEU A 130 -1.31 3.10 11.41
C LEU A 130 -0.76 3.89 12.61
N ARG A 131 0.58 4.02 12.72
CA ARG A 131 1.27 4.63 13.86
C ARG A 131 0.83 4.01 15.22
N GLY A 132 1.15 4.68 16.33
CA GLY A 132 0.73 4.25 17.68
C GLY A 132 1.24 2.85 18.06
N SER A 133 0.32 1.98 18.50
CA SER A 133 0.62 0.60 18.92
C SER A 133 1.28 -0.25 17.82
N TRP A 134 1.03 0.06 16.54
CA TRP A 134 1.67 -0.67 15.45
C TRP A 134 3.17 -0.39 15.36
N THR A 135 3.61 0.83 15.68
CA THR A 135 5.06 1.16 15.74
C THR A 135 5.78 0.26 16.73
N LEU A 136 5.18 -0.01 17.90
CA LEU A 136 5.77 -0.91 18.88
C LEU A 136 5.89 -2.34 18.34
N VAL A 137 4.88 -2.84 17.63
CA VAL A 137 4.94 -4.16 16.98
C VAL A 137 6.06 -4.20 15.93
N ALA A 138 6.19 -3.15 15.12
CA ALA A 138 7.25 -3.02 14.12
C ALA A 138 8.65 -2.98 14.77
N ASP A 139 8.83 -2.28 15.89
CA ASP A 139 10.10 -2.21 16.61
C ASP A 139 10.48 -3.56 17.23
N ILE A 140 9.53 -4.25 17.87
CA ILE A 140 9.74 -5.62 18.37
C ILE A 140 10.11 -6.55 17.21
N PHE A 141 9.41 -6.46 16.09
CA PHE A 141 9.70 -7.25 14.91
C PHE A 141 11.10 -6.97 14.35
N ALA A 142 11.53 -5.71 14.31
CA ALA A 142 12.90 -5.34 13.93
C ALA A 142 13.95 -5.97 14.85
N VAL A 143 13.73 -5.93 16.17
CA VAL A 143 14.61 -6.62 17.14
C VAL A 143 14.66 -8.13 16.89
N VAL A 144 13.51 -8.76 16.60
CA VAL A 144 13.47 -10.19 16.24
C VAL A 144 14.28 -10.47 14.97
N LEU A 145 14.15 -9.64 13.93
CA LEU A 145 14.94 -9.80 12.70
C LEU A 145 16.45 -9.65 12.94
N ILE A 146 16.87 -8.72 13.80
CA ILE A 146 18.27 -8.57 14.20
C ILE A 146 18.77 -9.86 14.88
N VAL A 147 17.98 -10.41 15.83
CA VAL A 147 18.32 -11.66 16.49
C VAL A 147 18.41 -12.80 15.47
N LEU A 148 17.48 -12.91 14.53
CA LEU A 148 17.50 -13.93 13.48
C LEU A 148 18.73 -13.80 12.56
N ALA A 149 19.08 -12.58 12.14
CA ALA A 149 20.24 -12.32 11.30
C ALA A 149 21.56 -12.75 11.99
N ILE A 150 21.76 -12.32 13.24
CA ILE A 150 22.97 -12.65 14.01
C ILE A 150 23.03 -14.15 14.30
N SER A 151 21.93 -14.73 14.80
CA SER A 151 21.87 -16.14 15.18
C SER A 151 22.04 -17.09 13.99
N GLY A 152 21.59 -16.69 12.79
CA GLY A 152 21.78 -17.44 11.54
C GLY A 152 23.25 -17.54 11.13
N ILE A 153 23.97 -16.41 11.18
CA ILE A 153 25.39 -16.33 10.79
C ILE A 153 26.30 -17.23 11.66
N ILE A 154 26.01 -17.35 12.96
CA ILE A 154 26.84 -18.12 13.91
C ILE A 154 26.44 -19.60 14.08
N MET A 155 25.35 -20.03 13.42
CA MET A 155 24.74 -21.34 13.62
C MET A 155 25.60 -22.50 13.11
N ILE A 156 26.21 -22.34 11.93
CA ILE A 156 26.98 -23.36 11.22
C ILE A 156 28.49 -23.17 11.48
N LYS A 157 29.23 -24.27 11.63
CA LYS A 157 30.69 -24.29 11.86
C LYS A 157 31.47 -24.79 10.63
N GLY A 158 32.79 -24.57 10.69
CA GLY A 158 33.75 -25.13 9.73
C GLY A 158 33.60 -24.52 8.34
N ALA A 159 33.93 -25.29 7.31
CA ALA A 159 33.92 -24.84 5.92
C ALA A 159 32.56 -24.30 5.43
N LYS A 160 31.45 -24.75 6.05
CA LYS A 160 30.08 -24.30 5.71
C LYS A 160 29.60 -23.08 6.52
N GLY A 161 30.32 -22.69 7.57
CA GLY A 161 30.01 -21.52 8.41
C GLY A 161 30.82 -20.28 8.02
N LEU A 162 30.85 -19.28 8.92
CA LEU A 162 31.60 -18.04 8.73
C LEU A 162 33.10 -18.25 8.44
N ALA A 163 33.74 -19.22 9.10
CA ALA A 163 35.16 -19.50 8.90
C ALA A 163 35.48 -19.99 7.46
N GLY A 164 34.50 -20.55 6.76
CA GLY A 164 34.62 -21.03 5.38
C GLY A 164 33.87 -20.12 4.39
N ARG A 165 32.89 -20.68 3.66
CA ARG A 165 32.16 -19.94 2.61
C ARG A 165 31.25 -18.83 3.14
N GLY A 166 30.84 -18.88 4.41
CA GLY A 166 29.89 -17.94 4.99
C GLY A 166 30.37 -16.49 4.95
N LYS A 167 31.66 -16.23 5.22
CA LYS A 167 32.22 -14.87 5.16
C LYS A 167 32.08 -14.21 3.79
N TRP A 168 32.22 -14.98 2.70
CA TRP A 168 32.09 -14.46 1.34
C TRP A 168 30.64 -14.10 1.01
N LEU A 169 29.68 -14.93 1.44
CA LEU A 169 28.25 -14.64 1.28
C LEU A 169 27.81 -13.42 2.10
N THR A 170 28.26 -13.33 3.36
CA THR A 170 28.00 -12.16 4.21
C THR A 170 28.63 -10.89 3.63
N ALA A 171 29.88 -10.97 3.18
CA ALA A 171 30.56 -9.84 2.53
C ALA A 171 29.80 -9.39 1.27
N ALA A 172 29.38 -10.31 0.40
CA ALA A 172 28.59 -9.97 -0.78
C ALA A 172 27.30 -9.21 -0.40
N GLY A 173 26.58 -9.67 0.62
CA GLY A 173 25.37 -8.97 1.10
C GLY A 173 25.63 -7.56 1.65
N ILE A 174 26.78 -7.32 2.28
CA ILE A 174 27.18 -5.99 2.77
C ILE A 174 27.68 -5.09 1.63
N VAL A 175 28.37 -5.66 0.64
CA VAL A 175 28.94 -4.91 -0.49
C VAL A 175 27.85 -4.32 -1.38
N VAL A 176 26.73 -5.03 -1.59
CA VAL A 176 25.62 -4.56 -2.45
C VAL A 176 25.13 -3.15 -2.08
N PRO A 177 24.69 -2.86 -0.83
CA PRO A 177 24.26 -1.52 -0.48
C PRO A 177 25.40 -0.50 -0.48
N ILE A 178 26.63 -0.88 -0.11
CA ILE A 178 27.79 0.03 -0.13
C ILE A 178 28.12 0.49 -1.55
N VAL A 179 28.19 -0.44 -2.50
CA VAL A 179 28.47 -0.14 -3.90
C VAL A 179 27.36 0.71 -4.50
N TYR A 180 26.10 0.39 -4.20
CA TYR A 180 24.96 1.19 -4.65
C TYR A 180 25.06 2.64 -4.16
N LEU A 181 25.38 2.86 -2.87
CA LEU A 181 25.59 4.19 -2.30
C LEU A 181 26.82 4.92 -2.86
N TRP A 182 27.83 4.20 -3.35
CA TRP A 182 29.04 4.80 -3.92
C TRP A 182 28.86 5.24 -5.38
N ILE A 183 27.94 4.61 -6.13
CA ILE A 183 27.65 4.92 -7.53
C ILE A 183 26.57 6.01 -7.65
N LEU A 184 25.71 6.14 -6.65
CA LEU A 184 24.75 7.27 -6.49
C LEU A 184 25.47 8.62 -6.45
#